data_AF-A0A2N5PXM5-F1
#
_entry.id   AF-A0A2N5PXM5-F1
#
_cell.length_a   1.000
_cell.length_b   1.000
_cell.length_c   1.000
_cell.angle_alpha   90.00
_cell.angle_beta   90.00
_cell.angle_gamma   90.00
#
_symmetry.space_group_name_H-M   'P 1'
#
loop_
_entity.id
_entity.type
_entity.pdbx_description
1 polymer ?
#
loop_
_entity_poly.entity_id
_entity_poly.type
_entity_poly.pdbx_seq_one_letter_code
_entity_poly.pdbx_strand_id
1 'polypeptide(L)'
;MQKNQNNPVHGKKSGKTEFQIESLLPVGKENAITTAELVKRSGCSSARELQQKIAYERNHGAVICSGSGKGYWKPKNRQEIVEFCRTMDARARNTFAATRSAKRVLKMPEGQQDMSGGQEDVR
;
A
#
# COMPACT_ATOMS: atom_id res chain seq x y z
N MET A 1 1.68 -59.72 -5.22
CA MET A 1 2.66 -58.67 -5.59
C MET A 1 2.05 -57.96 -6.82
N GLN A 2 1.73 -56.67 -6.88
CA GLN A 2 2.27 -55.46 -6.26
C GLN A 2 1.14 -54.48 -5.90
N LYS A 3 1.34 -53.72 -4.82
CA LYS A 3 0.59 -52.50 -4.50
C LYS A 3 1.10 -51.38 -5.40
N ASN A 4 0.22 -50.54 -5.95
CA ASN A 4 0.60 -49.17 -6.29
C ASN A 4 -0.58 -48.23 -6.00
N GLN A 5 -0.55 -47.68 -4.78
CA GLN A 5 -1.30 -46.49 -4.42
C GLN A 5 -0.57 -45.28 -4.98
N ASN A 6 -1.33 -44.22 -5.29
CA ASN A 6 -0.91 -42.81 -5.46
C ASN A 6 -1.15 -42.28 -6.87
N ASN A 7 -2.33 -41.70 -7.08
CA ASN A 7 -2.39 -40.41 -7.76
C ASN A 7 -3.58 -39.60 -7.22
N PRO A 8 -3.40 -38.70 -6.25
CA PRO A 8 -4.38 -37.66 -6.04
C PRO A 8 -4.25 -36.70 -7.21
N VAL A 9 -5.23 -36.78 -8.11
CA VAL A 9 -5.51 -35.82 -9.18
C VAL A 9 -5.44 -34.42 -8.57
N HIS A 10 -4.30 -33.76 -8.73
CA HIS A 10 -4.12 -32.38 -8.34
C HIS A 10 -5.02 -31.56 -9.26
N GLY A 11 -6.20 -31.21 -8.74
CA GLY A 11 -7.13 -30.33 -9.42
C GLY A 11 -6.40 -29.06 -9.83
N LYS A 12 -6.21 -28.89 -11.14
CA LYS A 12 -5.74 -27.66 -11.75
C LYS A 12 -6.65 -26.52 -11.29
N LYS A 13 -6.22 -25.74 -10.30
CA LYS A 13 -6.90 -24.49 -9.94
C LYS A 13 -6.53 -23.47 -11.01
N SER A 14 -7.48 -23.27 -11.93
CA SER A 14 -7.82 -22.02 -12.62
C SER A 14 -6.85 -20.85 -12.37
N GLY A 15 -6.25 -20.32 -13.43
CA GLY A 15 -5.25 -19.23 -13.42
C GLY A 15 -5.69 -17.98 -12.65
N LYS A 16 -5.44 -17.99 -11.34
CA LYS A 16 -5.43 -16.79 -10.51
C LYS A 16 -4.11 -16.08 -10.79
N THR A 17 -4.17 -14.78 -11.09
CA THR A 17 -2.99 -13.93 -11.00
C THR A 17 -2.41 -14.08 -9.59
N GLU A 18 -1.30 -14.80 -9.47
CA GLU A 18 -0.67 -15.06 -8.18
C GLU A 18 0.14 -13.82 -7.79
N PHE A 19 -0.36 -13.10 -6.78
CA PHE A 19 0.31 -11.92 -6.25
C PHE A 19 1.36 -12.35 -5.24
N GLN A 20 2.63 -12.17 -5.60
CA GLN A 20 3.76 -12.65 -4.82
C GLN A 20 3.81 -11.99 -3.44
N ILE A 21 3.73 -10.67 -3.34
CA ILE A 21 3.78 -9.98 -2.05
C ILE A 21 2.53 -10.28 -1.23
N GLU A 22 1.33 -10.23 -1.81
CA GLU A 22 0.08 -10.53 -1.10
C GLU A 22 0.07 -11.94 -0.48
N SER A 23 0.61 -12.94 -1.19
CA SER A 23 0.72 -14.31 -0.71
C SER A 23 1.56 -14.44 0.58
N LEU A 24 2.59 -13.60 0.74
CA LEU A 24 3.50 -13.59 1.89
C LEU A 24 2.91 -12.93 3.13
N LEU A 25 1.81 -12.19 3.00
CA LEU A 25 1.24 -11.44 4.10
C LEU A 25 0.43 -12.35 5.04
N PRO A 26 0.56 -12.17 6.36
CA PRO A 26 -0.37 -12.76 7.30
C PRO A 26 -1.74 -12.09 7.23
N VAL A 27 -2.75 -12.79 7.72
CA VAL A 27 -4.14 -12.33 7.77
C VAL A 27 -4.41 -11.62 9.10
N GLY A 28 -5.05 -10.45 9.05
CA GLY A 28 -5.42 -9.63 10.20
C GLY A 28 -4.44 -8.51 10.50
N LYS A 29 -4.98 -7.33 10.86
CA LYS A 29 -4.21 -6.12 11.21
C LYS A 29 -3.31 -6.32 12.43
N GLU A 30 -3.72 -7.16 13.36
CA GLU A 30 -2.95 -7.56 14.54
C GLU A 30 -1.67 -8.33 14.19
N ASN A 31 -1.64 -9.00 13.03
CA ASN A 31 -0.51 -9.81 12.59
C ASN A 31 0.40 -9.08 11.60
N ALA A 32 0.21 -7.76 11.43
CA ALA A 32 0.92 -7.00 10.41
C ALA A 32 2.45 -7.16 10.51
N ILE A 33 3.09 -7.39 9.36
CA ILE A 33 4.54 -7.56 9.27
C ILE A 33 5.22 -6.26 8.90
N THR A 34 6.38 -6.01 9.51
CA THR A 34 7.16 -4.80 9.27
C THR A 34 7.71 -4.78 7.85
N THR A 35 8.03 -3.57 7.34
CA THR A 35 8.68 -3.41 6.04
C THR A 35 9.99 -4.19 5.97
N ALA A 36 10.81 -4.13 7.03
CA ALA A 36 12.10 -4.81 7.06
C ALA A 36 11.95 -6.34 6.96
N GLU A 37 10.97 -6.91 7.66
CA GLU A 37 10.67 -8.34 7.58
C GLU A 37 10.13 -8.74 6.21
N LEU A 38 9.22 -7.95 5.64
CA LEU A 38 8.67 -8.23 4.33
C LEU A 38 9.71 -8.10 3.21
N VAL A 39 10.66 -7.17 3.30
CA VAL A 39 11.80 -7.08 2.37
C VAL A 39 12.59 -8.39 2.39
N LYS A 40 12.93 -8.91 3.58
CA LYS A 40 13.64 -10.19 3.72
C LYS A 40 12.87 -11.36 3.12
N ARG A 41 11.56 -11.46 3.40
CA ARG A 41 10.70 -12.57 2.92
C ARG A 41 10.45 -12.53 1.42
N SER A 42 10.33 -11.34 0.85
CA SER A 42 10.03 -11.17 -0.59
C SER A 42 11.26 -11.22 -1.48
N GLY A 43 12.47 -11.22 -0.91
CA GLY A 43 13.71 -11.13 -1.68
C GLY A 43 13.92 -9.79 -2.36
N CYS A 44 13.18 -8.74 -1.97
CA CYS A 44 13.40 -7.39 -2.49
C CYS A 44 14.75 -6.87 -1.99
N SER A 45 15.46 -6.13 -2.85
CA SER A 45 16.73 -5.47 -2.52
C SER A 45 16.54 -4.29 -1.56
N SER A 46 15.36 -3.68 -1.54
CA SER A 46 15.08 -2.48 -0.75
C SER A 46 13.60 -2.31 -0.42
N ALA A 47 13.32 -1.46 0.57
CA ALA A 47 11.97 -1.02 0.90
C ALA A 47 11.28 -0.31 -0.28
N ARG A 48 12.06 0.40 -1.13
CA ARG A 48 11.54 1.08 -2.31
C ARG A 48 11.04 0.08 -3.35
N GLU A 49 11.84 -0.95 -3.64
CA GLU A 49 11.44 -2.02 -4.57
C GLU A 49 10.18 -2.75 -4.06
N LEU A 50 10.15 -3.06 -2.76
CA LEU A 50 8.97 -3.67 -2.13
C LEU A 50 7.72 -2.79 -2.32
N GLN A 51 7.83 -1.47 -2.07
CA GLN A 51 6.71 -0.55 -2.26
C GLN A 51 6.24 -0.47 -3.71
N GLN A 52 7.14 -0.55 -4.68
CA GLN A 52 6.79 -0.60 -6.11
C GLN A 52 6.03 -1.88 -6.46
N LYS A 53 6.48 -3.04 -5.97
CA LYS A 53 5.77 -4.32 -6.13
C LYS A 53 4.39 -4.30 -5.48
N ILE A 54 4.28 -3.78 -4.26
CA ILE A 54 2.98 -3.61 -3.57
C ILE A 54 2.05 -2.70 -4.37
N ALA A 55 2.55 -1.59 -4.92
CA ALA A 55 1.75 -0.69 -5.74
C ALA A 55 1.27 -1.38 -7.02
N TYR A 56 2.15 -2.15 -7.69
CA TYR A 56 1.79 -2.96 -8.83
C TYR A 56 0.67 -3.95 -8.47
N GLU A 57 0.86 -4.77 -7.44
CA GLU A 57 -0.13 -5.79 -7.04
C GLU A 57 -1.47 -5.16 -6.66
N ARG A 58 -1.48 -4.06 -5.90
CA ARG A 58 -2.70 -3.31 -5.56
C ARG A 58 -3.43 -2.81 -6.81
N ASN A 59 -2.71 -2.26 -7.78
CA ASN A 59 -3.28 -1.78 -9.04
C ASN A 59 -3.85 -2.91 -9.90
N HIS A 60 -3.42 -4.15 -9.67
CA HIS A 60 -3.91 -5.34 -10.36
C HIS A 60 -4.98 -6.11 -9.57
N GLY A 61 -5.37 -5.61 -8.38
CA GLY A 61 -6.48 -6.14 -7.59
C GLY A 61 -6.10 -6.87 -6.30
N ALA A 62 -4.81 -6.93 -5.93
CA ALA A 62 -4.39 -7.51 -4.66
C ALA A 62 -4.85 -6.67 -3.46
N VAL A 63 -5.44 -7.31 -2.45
CA VAL A 63 -5.92 -6.61 -1.25
C VAL A 63 -4.83 -6.61 -0.17
N ILE A 64 -3.86 -5.71 -0.35
CA ILE A 64 -2.76 -5.50 0.59
C ILE A 64 -3.06 -4.28 1.45
N CYS A 65 -3.31 -4.47 2.74
CA CYS A 65 -3.49 -3.36 3.68
C CYS A 65 -2.14 -2.86 4.22
N SER A 66 -2.08 -1.58 4.58
CA SER A 66 -0.90 -0.98 5.23
C SER A 66 -1.30 0.07 6.24
N GLY A 67 -0.51 0.20 7.31
CA GLY A 67 -0.78 1.12 8.42
C GLY A 67 0.49 1.86 8.85
N SER A 68 0.34 3.14 9.21
CA SER A 68 1.44 3.93 9.74
C SER A 68 2.03 3.23 10.97
N GLY A 69 3.31 2.87 10.90
CA GLY A 69 4.04 2.17 11.97
C GLY A 69 3.68 0.69 12.19
N LYS A 70 2.61 0.16 11.58
CA LYS A 70 2.17 -1.24 11.77
C LYS A 70 2.65 -2.21 10.68
N GLY A 71 3.04 -1.71 9.52
CA GLY A 71 3.48 -2.55 8.40
C GLY A 71 2.34 -3.01 7.50
N TYR A 72 2.38 -4.26 7.03
CA TYR A 72 1.51 -4.80 5.97
C TYR A 72 0.78 -6.08 6.40
N TRP A 73 -0.47 -6.24 5.94
CA TRP A 73 -1.30 -7.42 6.23
C TRP A 73 -2.35 -7.65 5.12
N LYS A 74 -2.91 -8.86 5.06
CA LYS A 74 -4.19 -9.14 4.38
C LYS A 74 -5.34 -8.92 5.35
N PRO A 75 -6.43 -8.26 4.95
CA PRO A 75 -7.55 -8.03 5.85
C PRO A 75 -8.22 -9.35 6.27
N LYS A 76 -8.52 -9.50 7.55
CA LYS A 76 -9.25 -10.70 8.05
C LYS A 76 -10.76 -10.60 7.90
N ASN A 77 -11.29 -9.38 7.77
CA ASN A 77 -12.73 -9.13 7.69
C ASN A 77 -13.05 -7.82 6.96
N ARG A 78 -14.33 -7.61 6.66
CA ARG A 78 -14.82 -6.39 5.99
C ARG A 78 -14.50 -5.11 6.75
N GLN A 79 -14.47 -5.16 8.08
CA GLN A 79 -14.19 -3.99 8.91
C GLN A 79 -12.76 -3.47 8.67
N GLU A 80 -11.76 -4.35 8.61
CA GLU A 80 -10.39 -3.96 8.30
C GLU A 80 -10.25 -3.35 6.90
N ILE A 81 -11.01 -3.85 5.92
CA ILE A 81 -11.05 -3.27 4.56
C ILE A 81 -11.59 -1.84 4.62
N VAL A 82 -12.73 -1.64 5.30
CA VAL A 82 -13.36 -0.32 5.44
C VAL A 82 -12.42 0.66 6.15
N GLU A 83 -11.76 0.24 7.22
CA GLU A 83 -10.78 1.07 7.94
C GLU A 83 -9.58 1.44 7.06
N PHE A 84 -9.08 0.49 6.27
CA PHE A 84 -7.97 0.72 5.37
C PHE A 84 -8.34 1.73 4.28
N CYS A 85 -9.49 1.56 3.61
CA CYS A 85 -10.02 2.52 2.64
C CYS A 85 -10.15 3.92 3.25
N ARG A 86 -10.81 4.04 4.42
CA ARG A 86 -10.97 5.33 5.12
C ARG A 86 -9.62 6.02 5.37
N THR A 87 -8.61 5.27 5.79
CA THR A 87 -7.27 5.79 6.06
C THR A 87 -6.57 6.23 4.77
N MET A 88 -6.66 5.44 3.70
CA MET A 88 -6.07 5.76 2.40
C MET A 88 -6.72 6.99 1.77
N ASP A 89 -8.05 7.09 1.83
CA ASP A 89 -8.81 8.23 1.31
C ASP A 89 -8.47 9.52 2.06
N ALA A 90 -8.36 9.44 3.40
CA ALA A 90 -7.92 10.57 4.21
C ALA A 90 -6.50 11.03 3.82
N ARG A 91 -5.57 10.08 3.64
CA ARG A 91 -4.21 10.40 3.17
C ARG A 91 -4.25 11.06 1.80
N ALA A 92 -5.00 10.52 0.84
CA ALA A 92 -5.12 11.08 -0.51
C ALA A 92 -5.64 12.52 -0.47
N ARG A 93 -6.71 12.79 0.30
CA ARG A 93 -7.23 14.15 0.50
C ARG A 93 -6.19 15.10 1.07
N ASN A 94 -5.45 14.67 2.09
CA ASN A 94 -4.40 15.47 2.71
C ASN A 94 -3.24 15.75 1.73
N THR A 95 -2.84 14.76 0.93
CA THR A 95 -1.84 14.94 -0.13
C THR A 95 -2.31 15.96 -1.17
N PHE A 96 -3.54 15.84 -1.67
CA PHE A 96 -4.08 16.84 -2.60
C PHE A 96 -4.15 18.22 -1.96
N ALA A 97 -4.58 18.31 -0.71
CA ALA A 97 -4.66 19.57 0.03
C ALA A 97 -3.30 20.27 0.15
N ALA A 98 -2.23 19.53 0.44
CA ALA A 98 -0.86 20.05 0.54
C ALA A 98 -0.34 20.61 -0.80
N THR A 99 -0.76 20.03 -1.94
CA THR A 99 -0.35 20.53 -3.26
C THR A 99 -1.11 21.78 -3.71
N ARG A 100 -2.16 22.21 -3.00
CA ARG A 100 -3.02 23.33 -3.43
C ARG A 100 -2.26 24.66 -3.51
N SER A 101 -1.40 24.95 -2.54
CA SER A 101 -0.61 26.18 -2.53
C SER A 101 0.37 26.23 -3.71
N ALA A 102 1.11 25.15 -3.95
CA ALA A 102 2.02 25.04 -5.10
C ALA A 102 1.28 25.20 -6.44
N LYS A 103 0.11 24.55 -6.60
CA LYS A 103 -0.73 24.71 -7.80
C LYS A 103 -1.27 26.12 -7.98
N ARG A 104 -1.50 26.87 -6.91
CA ARG A 104 -1.93 28.27 -6.98
C ARG A 104 -0.80 29.16 -7.52
N VAL A 105 0.44 28.94 -7.09
CA VAL A 105 1.62 29.65 -7.62
C VAL A 105 1.76 29.43 -9.13
N LEU A 106 1.58 28.19 -9.61
CA LEU A 106 1.65 27.88 -11.05
C LEU A 106 0.58 28.57 -11.91
N LYS A 107 -0.50 29.10 -11.31
CA LYS A 107 -1.56 29.83 -12.02
C LYS A 107 -1.36 31.34 -12.04
N MET A 108 -0.42 31.86 -11.26
CA MET A 108 -0.09 33.29 -11.24
C MET A 108 0.83 33.59 -12.43
N PRO A 109 0.61 34.68 -13.19
CA PRO A 109 1.56 35.14 -14.20
C PRO A 109 2.95 35.37 -13.57
N GLU A 110 4.00 35.00 -14.29
CA GLU A 110 5.39 35.25 -13.86
C GLU A 110 5.58 36.74 -13.58
N GLY A 111 6.04 37.09 -12.38
CA GLY A 111 6.24 38.48 -11.93
C GLY A 111 5.21 39.02 -10.93
N GLN A 112 4.11 38.30 -10.66
CA GLN A 112 3.13 38.66 -9.62
C GLN A 112 3.12 37.63 -8.48
N GLN A 113 4.31 37.21 -8.05
CA GLN A 113 4.45 36.50 -6.79
C GLN A 113 4.41 37.56 -5.69
N ASP A 114 3.27 37.65 -5.01
CA ASP A 114 3.11 38.53 -3.85
C ASP A 114 4.15 38.13 -2.79
N MET A 115 5.19 38.94 -2.66
CA MET A 115 6.18 38.87 -1.58
C MET A 115 5.52 39.46 -0.33
N SER A 116 4.41 38.88 0.12
CA SER A 116 3.92 39.11 1.47
C SER A 116 4.83 38.33 2.42
N GLY A 117 6.05 38.85 2.56
CA GLY A 117 6.96 38.56 3.66
C GLY A 117 6.24 38.82 4.98
N GLY A 118 6.54 37.96 5.93
CA GLY A 118 5.69 37.71 7.09
C GLY A 118 5.36 38.92 7.95
N GLN A 119 4.18 38.82 8.54
CA GLN A 119 3.83 39.37 9.84
C GLN A 119 2.56 38.64 10.27
N GLU A 120 2.66 37.79 11.28
CA GLU A 120 1.59 37.72 12.26
C GLU A 120 2.20 37.94 13.63
N ASP A 121 1.63 38.95 14.25
CA ASP A 121 2.13 39.73 15.36
C ASP A 121 2.05 39.03 16.71
N VAL A 122 2.94 39.51 17.56
CA VAL A 122 2.79 39.64 19.01
C VAL A 122 1.32 39.77 19.45
N ARG A 123 0.86 38.83 20.27
CA ARG A 123 0.28 39.08 21.59
C ARG A 123 0.17 37.79 22.40
#